data_AF-A0A9Q1DW12-F1
#
_entry.id   AF-A0A9Q1DW12-F1
#
_cell.length_a   1.000
_cell.length_b   1.000
_cell.length_c   1.000
_cell.angle_alpha   90.00
_cell.angle_beta   90.00
_cell.angle_gamma   90.00
#
_symmetry.space_group_name_H-M   'P 1'
#
loop_
_entity.id
_entity.type
_entity.pdbx_description
1 polymer ?
#
loop_
_entity_poly.entity_id
_entity_poly.type
_entity_poly.pdbx_seq_one_letter_code
_entity_poly.pdbx_strand_id
1 'polypeptide(L)'
;MDAEGDRAEFPALDSNESDSEMKPEELHWVAQLFPPHFTLLDLLEGSGGRARLEEPSPSLQAASEKENQERSRRVQEIYRSALQEVQLRESTQRRERLSKMIISEGDSKETDPKRSGRKGRVSSQPPEKEVVKEDEEEEGERCIWNAGDLSALRRAAREAELDRRRLRAELRQARAEAGRQREERGRLQELLDQREEQLGLAKRAAAQLTLRLDALRAEGRGRETQLELRTAEARDRAQEARRATARMRKAEEEAQEARRENAGLAWELERLKGQQEAEGRRQAEAARVESEAALQRLQREVGVVRGELEAERQSHTRSQAALELLRRHFTGHPSEDNRHFTGHPSGENRQSNADRISYI
;
A
#
# COMPACT_ATOMS: atom_id res chain seq x y z
N MET A 1 -28.79 -29.40 42.13
CA MET A 1 -27.55 -29.59 41.35
C MET A 1 -27.17 -28.22 40.87
N ASP A 2 -26.56 -27.56 41.82
CA ASP A 2 -26.32 -26.14 41.91
C ASP A 2 -25.00 -25.87 41.18
N ALA A 3 -25.04 -24.95 40.23
CA ALA A 3 -23.85 -24.41 39.61
C ALA A 3 -23.78 -22.93 40.01
N GLU A 4 -23.21 -22.72 41.20
CA GLU A 4 -22.48 -21.51 41.59
C GLU A 4 -21.49 -21.19 40.44
N GLY A 5 -21.32 -19.97 39.95
CA GLY A 5 -21.34 -18.70 40.68
C GLY A 5 -19.97 -18.03 40.63
N ASP A 6 -19.19 -18.14 39.55
CA ASP A 6 -17.89 -17.46 39.43
C ASP A 6 -18.06 -16.03 38.89
N ARG A 7 -18.28 -15.13 39.85
CA ARG A 7 -18.20 -13.69 39.71
C ARG A 7 -16.72 -13.30 39.72
N ALA A 8 -16.16 -12.98 38.56
CA ALA A 8 -14.83 -12.39 38.48
C ALA A 8 -14.85 -11.00 39.12
N GLU A 9 -14.34 -10.91 40.35
CA GLU A 9 -14.06 -9.65 41.03
C GLU A 9 -12.88 -8.96 40.35
N PHE A 10 -13.14 -7.80 39.76
CA PHE A 10 -12.12 -6.87 39.29
C PHE A 10 -11.45 -6.21 40.51
N PRO A 11 -10.13 -6.31 40.68
CA PRO A 11 -9.45 -5.49 41.67
C PRO A 11 -9.46 -4.02 41.22
N ALA A 12 -9.84 -3.17 42.17
CA ALA A 12 -9.96 -1.74 42.03
C ALA A 12 -8.64 -1.09 41.57
N LEU A 13 -8.80 -0.09 40.71
CA LEU A 13 -7.79 0.89 40.33
C LEU A 13 -7.40 1.71 41.58
N ASP A 14 -6.25 1.45 42.16
CA ASP A 14 -5.56 2.44 42.99
C ASP A 14 -4.78 3.38 42.07
N SER A 15 -5.41 4.50 41.77
CA SER A 15 -4.80 5.70 41.25
C SER A 15 -3.86 6.27 42.31
N ASN A 16 -2.57 5.90 42.25
CA ASN A 16 -1.53 6.67 42.92
C ASN A 16 -0.76 7.46 41.85
N GLU A 17 -1.30 8.64 41.54
CA GLU A 17 -0.60 9.78 40.95
C GLU A 17 0.64 10.06 41.81
N SER A 18 1.77 9.51 41.37
CA SER A 18 3.07 10.03 41.76
C SER A 18 3.58 10.83 40.58
N ASP A 19 3.32 12.13 40.61
CA ASP A 19 4.12 13.14 39.90
C ASP A 19 5.58 12.88 40.24
N SER A 20 6.25 12.09 39.40
CA SER A 20 7.70 12.02 39.36
C SER A 20 8.16 13.32 38.70
N GLU A 21 8.16 14.37 39.50
CA GLU A 21 8.92 15.58 39.26
C GLU A 21 10.40 15.15 39.25
N MET A 22 10.85 14.67 38.08
CA MET A 22 12.23 14.24 37.89
C MET A 22 13.13 15.44 38.15
N LYS A 23 13.83 15.40 39.29
CA LYS A 23 14.81 16.39 39.69
C LYS A 23 15.75 16.65 38.51
N PRO A 24 16.09 17.92 38.22
CA PRO A 24 16.92 18.28 37.07
C PRO A 24 18.37 17.78 37.13
N GLU A 25 18.74 17.01 38.16
CA GLU A 25 20.09 16.52 38.42
C GLU A 25 20.39 15.15 37.75
N GLU A 26 19.39 14.48 37.16
CA GLU A 26 19.57 13.17 36.47
C GLU A 26 19.40 13.24 34.94
N LEU A 27 19.36 14.43 34.35
CA LEU A 27 19.35 14.57 32.89
C LEU A 27 20.77 14.42 32.33
N HIS A 28 20.95 13.45 31.44
CA HIS A 28 22.21 13.25 30.71
C HIS A 28 22.67 14.58 30.06
N TRP A 29 23.96 14.91 30.13
CA TRP A 29 24.51 16.18 29.62
C TRP A 29 24.13 16.48 28.16
N VAL A 30 23.89 15.45 27.35
CA VAL A 30 23.40 15.58 25.97
C VAL A 30 21.98 16.16 25.93
N ALA A 31 21.10 15.80 26.87
CA ALA A 31 19.75 16.35 26.98
C ALA A 31 19.76 17.81 27.46
N GLN A 32 20.82 18.27 28.15
CA GLN A 32 20.99 19.69 28.49
C GLN A 32 21.44 20.54 27.29
N LEU A 33 22.29 19.97 26.41
CA LEU A 33 22.76 20.66 25.21
C LEU A 33 21.77 20.57 24.05
N PHE A 34 20.97 19.51 24.00
CA PHE A 34 19.94 19.25 23.01
C PHE A 34 18.65 18.85 23.70
N PRO A 35 17.90 19.81 24.27
CA PRO A 35 16.57 19.53 24.80
C PRO A 35 15.73 18.89 23.70
N PRO A 36 15.03 17.78 23.96
CA PRO A 36 14.18 17.17 22.95
C PRO A 36 13.12 18.18 22.52
N HIS A 37 13.16 18.60 21.26
CA HIS A 37 12.19 19.53 20.66
C HIS A 37 10.82 18.89 20.42
N PHE A 38 10.60 17.67 20.92
CA PHE A 38 9.39 16.92 20.72
C PHE A 38 9.08 16.17 22.00
N THR A 39 8.06 16.63 22.69
CA THR A 39 7.53 16.02 23.90
C THR A 39 6.31 15.16 23.57
N LEU A 40 5.99 14.20 24.42
CA LEU A 40 4.79 13.36 24.26
C LEU A 40 3.49 14.18 24.27
N LEU A 41 3.54 15.38 24.84
CA LEU A 41 2.46 16.36 24.79
C LEU A 41 2.27 16.93 23.37
N ASP A 42 3.33 17.12 22.58
CA ASP A 42 3.22 17.56 21.17
C ASP A 42 2.52 16.50 20.29
N LEU A 43 2.59 15.21 20.65
CA LEU A 43 1.86 14.13 19.99
C LEU A 43 0.38 14.07 20.38
N LEU A 44 0.06 14.46 21.62
CA LEU A 44 -1.30 14.42 22.16
C LEU A 44 -2.09 15.70 21.82
N GLU A 45 -1.43 16.86 21.79
CA GLU A 45 -2.01 18.14 21.35
C GLU A 45 -2.33 18.14 19.84
N GLY A 46 -1.66 17.30 19.03
CA GLY A 46 -2.04 17.05 17.64
C GLY A 46 -3.39 16.33 17.46
N SER A 47 -3.95 15.72 18.53
CA SER A 47 -5.18 14.92 18.46
C SER A 47 -6.38 15.57 19.15
N GLY A 48 -6.20 16.69 19.86
CA GLY A 48 -7.19 17.13 20.86
C GLY A 48 -7.34 18.64 20.98
N GLY A 49 -7.78 19.32 19.92
CA GLY A 49 -8.54 20.56 20.07
C GLY A 49 -7.84 21.88 19.74
N ARG A 50 -8.30 22.46 18.62
CA ARG A 50 -8.55 23.89 18.45
C ARG A 50 -7.36 24.79 18.10
N ALA A 51 -6.76 24.54 16.94
CA ALA A 51 -6.31 25.61 16.06
C ALA A 51 -6.99 25.45 14.69
N ARG A 52 -8.06 26.22 14.50
CA ARG A 52 -8.70 26.47 13.21
C ARG A 52 -7.73 27.32 12.39
N LEU A 53 -6.75 26.68 11.78
CA LEU A 53 -5.95 27.24 10.69
C LEU A 53 -6.07 26.28 9.52
N GLU A 54 -6.27 26.89 8.37
CA GLU A 54 -6.76 26.34 7.12
C GLU A 54 -6.15 24.98 6.74
N GLU A 55 -6.97 24.15 6.08
CA GLU A 55 -6.45 23.06 5.26
C GLU A 55 -5.28 23.59 4.42
N PRO A 56 -4.07 23.02 4.53
CA PRO A 56 -2.99 23.43 3.67
C PRO A 56 -3.38 23.04 2.26
N SER A 57 -3.79 24.04 1.49
CA SER A 57 -4.10 23.91 0.08
C SER A 57 -3.01 23.08 -0.62
N PRO A 58 -3.34 22.15 -1.52
CA PRO A 58 -2.38 21.22 -2.15
C PRO A 58 -1.21 21.91 -2.88
N SER A 59 -1.28 23.23 -3.06
CA SER A 59 -0.20 24.08 -3.57
C SER A 59 0.96 24.29 -2.58
N LEU A 60 0.72 24.32 -1.26
CA LEU A 60 1.78 24.57 -0.25
C LEU A 60 2.61 23.30 0.02
N GLN A 61 2.00 22.13 0.02
CA GLN A 61 2.72 20.85 0.14
C GLN A 61 3.60 20.59 -1.10
N ALA A 62 3.10 20.89 -2.30
CA ALA A 62 3.88 20.79 -3.54
C ALA A 62 5.04 21.80 -3.59
N ALA A 63 4.91 22.98 -2.99
CA ALA A 63 6.00 23.96 -2.89
C ALA A 63 7.09 23.49 -1.91
N SER A 64 6.70 22.96 -0.75
CA SER A 64 7.63 22.40 0.25
C SER A 64 8.37 21.16 -0.26
N GLU A 65 7.71 20.29 -1.03
CA GLU A 65 8.36 19.12 -1.65
C GLU A 65 9.36 19.54 -2.73
N LYS A 66 9.04 20.56 -3.54
CA LYS A 66 9.98 21.10 -4.54
C LYS A 66 11.21 21.71 -3.88
N GLU A 67 11.03 22.46 -2.79
CA GLU A 67 12.15 23.03 -2.05
C GLU A 67 13.04 21.95 -1.40
N ASN A 68 12.44 20.89 -0.85
CA ASN A 68 13.19 19.75 -0.31
C ASN A 68 13.91 18.94 -1.40
N GLN A 69 13.30 18.75 -2.57
CA GLN A 69 13.97 18.13 -3.72
C GLN A 69 15.13 18.99 -4.22
N GLU A 70 14.97 20.30 -4.26
CA GLU A 70 16.03 21.21 -4.69
C GLU A 70 17.19 21.25 -3.68
N ARG A 71 16.90 21.27 -2.38
CA ARG A 71 17.90 21.12 -1.31
C ARG A 71 18.64 19.78 -1.41
N SER A 72 17.92 18.67 -1.63
CA SER A 72 18.54 17.35 -1.83
C SER A 72 19.42 17.31 -3.07
N ARG A 73 19.03 17.97 -4.17
CA ARG A 73 19.85 18.06 -5.38
C ARG A 73 21.13 18.86 -5.14
N ARG A 74 21.03 20.01 -4.47
CA ARG A 74 22.20 20.84 -4.11
C ARG A 74 23.18 20.07 -3.22
N VAL A 75 22.67 19.34 -2.22
CA VAL A 75 23.52 18.52 -1.35
C VAL A 75 24.19 17.37 -2.12
N GLN A 76 23.46 16.68 -3.00
CA GLN A 76 24.03 15.65 -3.86
C GLN A 76 25.11 16.21 -4.80
N GLU A 77 24.91 17.41 -5.33
CA GLU A 77 25.86 18.09 -6.21
C GLU A 77 27.14 18.49 -5.47
N ILE A 78 27.01 19.02 -4.25
CA ILE A 78 28.15 19.30 -3.35
C ILE A 78 28.94 18.01 -3.07
N TYR A 79 28.25 16.90 -2.76
CA TYR A 79 28.90 15.64 -2.45
C TYR A 79 29.63 15.04 -3.67
N ARG A 80 29.03 15.14 -4.86
CA ARG A 80 29.66 14.72 -6.12
C ARG A 80 30.87 15.58 -6.47
N SER A 81 30.76 16.89 -6.30
CA SER A 81 31.87 17.83 -6.54
C SER A 81 33.04 17.56 -5.59
N ALA A 82 32.78 17.40 -4.29
CA ALA A 82 33.79 17.07 -3.30
C ALA A 82 34.46 15.72 -3.59
N LEU A 83 33.68 14.71 -4.00
CA LEU A 83 34.22 13.39 -4.37
C LEU A 83 35.13 13.47 -5.60
N GLN A 84 34.73 14.23 -6.63
CA GLN A 84 35.55 14.45 -7.83
C GLN A 84 36.84 15.19 -7.49
N GLU A 85 36.79 16.19 -6.62
CA GLU A 85 37.97 16.92 -6.17
C GLU A 85 38.95 16.02 -5.41
N VAL A 86 38.45 15.16 -4.51
CA VAL A 86 39.28 14.18 -3.79
C VAL A 86 39.91 13.18 -4.76
N GLN A 87 39.15 12.68 -5.74
CA GLN A 87 39.68 11.76 -6.76
C GLN A 87 40.76 12.40 -7.63
N LEU A 88 40.58 13.67 -8.02
CA LEU A 88 41.58 14.44 -8.76
C LEU A 88 42.85 14.67 -7.91
N ARG A 89 42.70 15.03 -6.64
CA ARG A 89 43.82 15.18 -5.69
C ARG A 89 44.56 13.86 -5.46
N GLU A 90 43.85 12.74 -5.33
CA GLU A 90 44.50 11.43 -5.23
C GLU A 90 45.22 11.03 -6.52
N SER A 91 44.60 11.26 -7.68
CA SER A 91 45.19 10.96 -8.98
C SER A 91 46.47 11.76 -9.21
N THR A 92 46.46 13.06 -8.90
CA THR A 92 47.64 13.93 -8.97
C THR A 92 48.72 13.49 -7.97
N GLN A 93 48.37 13.20 -6.71
CA GLN A 93 49.33 12.67 -5.74
C GLN A 93 49.91 11.31 -6.14
N ARG A 94 49.11 10.40 -6.69
CA ARG A 94 49.59 9.10 -7.21
C ARG A 94 50.56 9.33 -8.37
N ARG A 95 50.24 10.25 -9.28
CA ARG A 95 51.11 10.61 -10.41
C ARG A 95 52.41 11.26 -9.95
N GLU A 96 52.37 12.11 -8.92
CA GLU A 96 53.56 12.70 -8.30
C GLU A 96 54.42 11.67 -7.56
N ARG A 97 53.82 10.70 -6.86
CA ARG A 97 54.56 9.60 -6.22
C ARG A 97 55.24 8.73 -7.26
N LEU A 98 54.55 8.42 -8.35
CA LEU A 98 55.11 7.66 -9.46
C LEU A 98 56.22 8.44 -10.18
N SER A 99 56.06 9.75 -10.41
CA SER A 99 57.12 10.56 -11.03
C SER A 99 58.35 10.68 -10.13
N LYS A 100 58.18 10.81 -8.81
CA LYS A 100 59.31 10.78 -7.85
C LYS A 100 60.04 9.44 -7.85
N MET A 101 59.32 8.31 -7.95
CA MET A 101 59.93 6.99 -8.11
C MET A 101 60.73 6.89 -9.41
N ILE A 102 60.14 7.31 -10.54
CA ILE A 102 60.75 7.24 -11.88
C ILE A 102 61.98 8.15 -11.99
N ILE A 103 61.99 9.32 -11.34
CA ILE A 103 63.15 10.23 -11.34
C ILE A 103 64.27 9.72 -10.42
N SER A 104 63.96 8.96 -9.34
CA SER A 104 64.99 8.45 -8.42
C SER A 104 65.80 7.26 -8.97
N GLU A 105 65.35 6.59 -10.03
CA GLU A 105 66.11 5.51 -10.69
C GLU A 105 67.16 6.03 -11.70
N GLY A 106 67.17 7.33 -12.01
CA GLY A 106 68.09 7.93 -13.00
C GLY A 106 69.42 8.47 -12.45
N ASP A 107 69.47 8.88 -11.17
CA ASP A 107 70.58 9.69 -10.63
C ASP A 107 71.46 8.95 -9.60
N SER A 108 71.75 7.66 -9.82
CA SER A 108 72.60 6.90 -8.88
C SER A 108 73.53 5.89 -9.56
N LYS A 109 74.23 6.29 -10.62
CA LYS A 109 75.45 5.61 -11.09
C LYS A 109 76.46 6.58 -11.70
N GLU A 110 77.06 7.43 -10.87
CA GLU A 110 78.41 7.94 -11.13
C GLU A 110 79.25 7.75 -9.87
N THR A 111 80.19 6.81 -9.93
CA THR A 111 81.47 6.86 -9.22
C THR A 111 82.38 5.77 -9.79
N ASP A 112 83.28 6.22 -10.67
CA ASP A 112 84.57 5.60 -10.95
C ASP A 112 85.34 5.30 -9.64
N PRO A 113 86.27 4.32 -9.61
CA PRO A 113 87.66 4.76 -9.80
C PRO A 113 88.57 3.79 -10.60
N LYS A 114 89.36 4.43 -11.46
CA LYS A 114 90.67 4.03 -12.01
C LYS A 114 91.63 3.47 -10.95
N ARG A 115 92.40 2.44 -11.34
CA ARG A 115 93.85 2.21 -11.02
C ARG A 115 94.36 1.04 -11.87
N SER A 116 95.02 1.26 -13.01
CA SER A 116 96.44 1.57 -13.22
C SER A 116 97.43 0.48 -12.75
N GLY A 117 98.18 -0.07 -13.71
CA GLY A 117 99.48 -0.72 -13.50
C GLY A 117 99.54 -2.14 -14.09
N ARG A 118 100.55 -2.57 -14.86
CA ARG A 118 101.77 -1.92 -15.32
C ARG A 118 102.40 -2.89 -16.35
N LYS A 119 102.84 -2.35 -17.49
CA LYS A 119 103.77 -2.96 -18.46
C LYS A 119 105.06 -3.41 -17.77
N GLY A 120 105.66 -4.50 -18.24
CA GLY A 120 107.00 -4.93 -17.83
C GLY A 120 107.61 -6.00 -18.73
N ARG A 121 108.07 -5.59 -19.93
CA ARG A 121 109.07 -6.27 -20.76
C ARG A 121 110.39 -5.50 -20.58
N VAL A 122 111.54 -6.20 -20.53
CA VAL A 122 112.98 -5.77 -20.67
C VAL A 122 113.81 -6.68 -19.74
N SER A 123 114.57 -7.66 -20.24
CA SER A 123 115.90 -7.56 -20.89
C SER A 123 117.01 -7.13 -19.93
N SER A 124 117.90 -8.05 -19.56
CA SER A 124 119.31 -7.79 -19.18
C SER A 124 120.10 -9.11 -19.03
N GLN A 125 120.92 -9.42 -20.04
CA GLN A 125 122.27 -9.98 -19.88
C GLN A 125 123.26 -8.80 -19.68
N PRO A 126 124.59 -9.01 -19.48
CA PRO A 126 125.37 -9.83 -18.53
C PRO A 126 126.31 -8.86 -17.71
N PRO A 127 127.48 -9.19 -17.05
CA PRO A 127 128.64 -9.94 -17.58
C PRO A 127 129.37 -10.91 -16.60
N GLU A 128 130.07 -11.85 -17.22
CA GLU A 128 131.41 -12.40 -16.93
C GLU A 128 132.09 -12.03 -15.60
N LYS A 129 132.48 -13.05 -14.82
CA LYS A 129 133.86 -13.20 -14.31
C LYS A 129 134.24 -14.69 -14.23
N GLU A 130 135.22 -15.04 -15.05
CA GLU A 130 136.09 -16.20 -14.88
C GLU A 130 136.77 -16.16 -13.50
N VAL A 131 136.80 -17.29 -12.78
CA VAL A 131 138.01 -17.77 -12.08
C VAL A 131 137.96 -19.29 -12.03
N VAL A 132 138.96 -19.87 -12.69
CA VAL A 132 139.45 -21.25 -12.69
C VAL A 132 139.58 -21.83 -11.28
N LYS A 133 139.11 -23.07 -11.07
CA LYS A 133 139.94 -24.19 -10.57
C LYS A 133 139.19 -25.52 -10.66
N GLU A 134 139.90 -26.46 -11.26
CA GLU A 134 139.61 -27.88 -11.39
C GLU A 134 139.46 -28.52 -10.00
N ASP A 135 138.50 -29.44 -9.83
CA ASP A 135 138.80 -30.87 -9.73
C ASP A 135 137.58 -31.68 -9.27
N GLU A 136 137.52 -32.90 -9.82
CA GLU A 136 136.90 -34.10 -9.26
C GLU A 136 135.36 -34.25 -9.30
N GLU A 137 134.95 -34.98 -10.34
CA GLU A 137 134.12 -36.19 -10.29
C GLU A 137 133.00 -36.25 -9.23
N GLU A 138 131.75 -36.10 -9.69
CA GLU A 138 130.68 -37.01 -9.29
C GLU A 138 129.59 -36.96 -10.38
N GLU A 139 129.51 -38.03 -11.19
CA GLU A 139 128.38 -38.32 -12.07
C GLU A 139 127.16 -38.73 -11.22
N GLY A 140 126.62 -37.75 -10.49
CA GLY A 140 125.29 -37.82 -9.90
C GLY A 140 124.39 -36.89 -10.68
N GLU A 141 123.39 -37.45 -11.38
CA GLU A 141 122.21 -36.79 -11.97
C GLU A 141 122.23 -35.24 -11.90
N ARG A 142 122.85 -34.58 -12.89
CA ARG A 142 122.91 -33.11 -12.94
C ARG A 142 121.49 -32.55 -12.99
N CYS A 143 121.04 -32.00 -11.86
CA CYS A 143 119.78 -31.29 -11.77
C CYS A 143 119.79 -30.14 -12.79
N ILE A 144 118.90 -30.22 -13.80
CA ILE A 144 118.76 -29.22 -14.88
C ILE A 144 118.30 -27.86 -14.33
N TRP A 145 117.81 -27.82 -13.08
CA TRP A 145 117.25 -26.65 -12.43
C TRP A 145 118.31 -25.95 -11.58
N ASN A 146 118.48 -24.63 -11.79
CA ASN A 146 119.32 -23.84 -10.90
C ASN A 146 118.61 -23.63 -9.54
N ALA A 147 119.36 -23.35 -8.47
CA ALA A 147 118.80 -23.13 -7.13
C ALA A 147 117.77 -21.97 -7.08
N GLY A 148 117.93 -20.98 -7.95
CA GLY A 148 117.00 -19.87 -8.14
C GLY A 148 115.64 -20.32 -8.67
N ASP A 149 115.62 -21.19 -9.68
CA ASP A 149 114.41 -21.72 -10.31
C ASP A 149 113.65 -22.62 -9.35
N LEU A 150 114.36 -23.47 -8.59
CA LEU A 150 113.74 -24.28 -7.52
C LEU A 150 113.11 -23.38 -6.43
N SER A 151 113.76 -22.28 -6.07
CA SER A 151 113.20 -21.31 -5.12
C SER A 151 111.97 -20.58 -5.67
N ALA A 152 111.98 -20.24 -6.97
CA ALA A 152 110.87 -19.58 -7.66
C ALA A 152 109.67 -20.53 -7.78
N LEU A 153 109.90 -21.79 -8.16
CA LEU A 153 108.88 -22.84 -8.19
C LEU A 153 108.27 -23.07 -6.81
N ARG A 154 109.10 -23.16 -5.76
CA ARG A 154 108.62 -23.31 -4.38
C ARG A 154 107.77 -22.12 -3.92
N ARG A 155 108.11 -20.89 -4.32
CA ARG A 155 107.30 -19.69 -4.03
C ARG A 155 105.96 -19.73 -4.79
N ALA A 156 106.00 -20.00 -6.09
CA ALA A 156 104.80 -20.11 -6.92
C ALA A 156 103.86 -21.22 -6.42
N ALA A 157 104.39 -22.37 -5.97
CA ALA A 157 103.60 -23.44 -5.37
C ALA A 157 102.90 -23.00 -4.07
N ARG A 158 103.60 -22.23 -3.21
CA ARG A 158 103.01 -21.68 -1.97
C ARG A 158 101.93 -20.64 -2.27
N GLU A 159 102.17 -19.76 -3.24
CA GLU A 159 101.19 -18.77 -3.69
C GLU A 159 99.94 -19.46 -4.26
N ALA A 160 100.12 -20.46 -5.13
CA ALA A 160 99.02 -21.26 -5.66
C ALA A 160 98.25 -22.03 -4.56
N GLU A 161 98.93 -22.50 -3.51
CA GLU A 161 98.26 -23.10 -2.36
C GLU A 161 97.42 -22.09 -1.56
N LEU A 162 97.93 -20.87 -1.36
CA LEU A 162 97.19 -19.80 -0.68
C LEU A 162 95.96 -19.39 -1.50
N ASP A 163 96.11 -19.21 -2.81
CA ASP A 163 95.00 -18.91 -3.71
C ASP A 163 93.98 -20.04 -3.73
N ARG A 164 94.45 -21.30 -3.76
CA ARG A 164 93.57 -22.47 -3.65
C ARG A 164 92.81 -22.48 -2.33
N ARG A 165 93.43 -22.10 -1.21
CA ARG A 165 92.76 -22.00 0.11
C ARG A 165 91.73 -20.87 0.10
N ARG A 166 92.06 -19.71 -0.47
CA ARG A 166 91.17 -18.54 -0.58
C ARG A 166 89.94 -18.87 -1.44
N LEU A 167 90.14 -19.37 -2.65
CA LEU A 167 89.04 -19.74 -3.55
C LEU A 167 88.15 -20.84 -2.94
N ARG A 168 88.73 -21.78 -2.18
CA ARG A 168 87.95 -22.78 -1.44
C ARG A 168 87.09 -22.15 -0.33
N ALA A 169 87.59 -21.13 0.36
CA ALA A 169 86.82 -20.41 1.37
C ALA A 169 85.69 -19.60 0.72
N GLU A 170 85.98 -18.86 -0.35
CA GLU A 170 84.99 -18.10 -1.13
C GLU A 170 83.91 -19.02 -1.71
N LEU A 171 84.29 -20.18 -2.27
CA LEU A 171 83.34 -21.19 -2.76
C LEU A 171 82.44 -21.75 -1.64
N ARG A 172 82.98 -21.98 -0.44
CA ARG A 172 82.18 -22.42 0.71
C ARG A 172 81.19 -21.35 1.15
N GLN A 173 81.61 -20.09 1.19
CA GLN A 173 80.73 -18.97 1.53
C GLN A 173 79.61 -18.83 0.49
N ALA A 174 79.94 -18.80 -0.80
CA ALA A 174 78.95 -18.70 -1.88
C ALA A 174 77.95 -19.88 -1.86
N ARG A 175 78.42 -21.10 -1.55
CA ARG A 175 77.53 -22.27 -1.36
C ARG A 175 76.60 -22.11 -0.16
N ALA A 176 77.08 -21.56 0.96
CA ALA A 176 76.26 -21.30 2.13
C ALA A 176 75.20 -20.22 1.86
N GLU A 177 75.57 -19.14 1.18
CA GLU A 177 74.66 -18.07 0.75
C GLU A 177 73.59 -18.62 -0.22
N ALA A 178 73.98 -19.45 -1.19
CA ALA A 178 73.03 -20.11 -2.09
C ALA A 178 72.08 -21.06 -1.34
N GLY A 179 72.56 -21.74 -0.28
CA GLY A 179 71.73 -22.54 0.62
C GLY A 179 70.68 -21.69 1.33
N ARG A 180 71.10 -20.58 1.96
CA ARG A 180 70.19 -19.64 2.64
C ARG A 180 69.13 -19.08 1.70
N GLN A 181 69.51 -18.65 0.50
CA GLN A 181 68.57 -18.14 -0.49
C GLN A 181 67.57 -19.21 -0.95
N ARG A 182 67.97 -20.49 -1.05
CA ARG A 182 67.04 -21.58 -1.36
C ARG A 182 66.05 -21.81 -0.24
N GLU A 183 66.50 -21.79 1.01
CA GLU A 183 65.62 -21.89 2.18
C GLU A 183 64.64 -20.72 2.24
N GLU A 184 65.11 -19.48 2.02
CA GLU A 184 64.26 -18.29 1.96
C GLU A 184 63.23 -18.38 0.83
N ARG A 185 63.64 -18.81 -0.37
CA ARG A 185 62.72 -19.04 -1.49
C ARG A 185 61.69 -20.12 -1.16
N GLY A 186 62.08 -21.20 -0.49
CA GLY A 186 61.16 -22.24 -0.03
C GLY A 186 60.12 -21.69 0.94
N ARG A 187 60.55 -20.93 1.97
CA ARG A 187 59.64 -20.29 2.94
C ARG A 187 58.69 -19.31 2.27
N LEU A 188 59.17 -18.51 1.33
CA LEU A 188 58.33 -17.57 0.59
C LEU A 188 57.32 -18.31 -0.30
N GLN A 189 57.71 -19.43 -0.91
CA GLN A 189 56.80 -20.25 -1.70
C GLN A 189 55.67 -20.83 -0.83
N GLU A 190 56.00 -21.40 0.33
CA GLU A 190 55.00 -21.92 1.26
C GLU A 190 54.01 -20.83 1.71
N LEU A 191 54.50 -19.62 1.99
CA LEU A 191 53.64 -18.48 2.33
C LEU A 191 52.77 -18.05 1.15
N LEU A 192 53.28 -18.07 -0.08
CA LEU A 192 52.48 -17.78 -1.28
C LEU A 192 51.36 -18.80 -1.43
N ASP A 193 51.66 -20.09 -1.34
CA ASP A 193 50.69 -21.18 -1.47
C ASP A 193 49.57 -21.02 -0.42
N GLN A 194 49.93 -20.75 0.85
CA GLN A 194 48.96 -20.48 1.92
C GLN A 194 48.05 -19.28 1.62
N ARG A 195 48.58 -18.21 1.03
CA ARG A 195 47.80 -17.02 0.67
C ARG A 195 46.89 -17.28 -0.52
N GLU A 196 47.33 -18.07 -1.49
CA GLU A 196 46.52 -18.50 -2.62
C GLU A 196 45.33 -19.37 -2.18
N GLU A 197 45.56 -20.30 -1.23
CA GLU A 197 44.50 -21.09 -0.61
C GLU A 197 43.47 -20.21 0.11
N GLN A 198 43.94 -19.27 0.95
CA GLN A 198 43.07 -18.31 1.63
C GLN A 198 42.27 -17.46 0.64
N LEU A 199 42.89 -16.99 -0.44
CA LEU A 199 42.23 -16.25 -1.50
C LEU A 199 41.18 -17.12 -2.21
N GLY A 200 41.47 -18.40 -2.43
CA GLY A 200 40.52 -19.37 -2.98
C GLY A 200 39.29 -19.54 -2.10
N LEU A 201 39.47 -19.68 -0.78
CA LEU A 201 38.37 -19.77 0.18
C LEU A 201 37.54 -18.47 0.21
N ALA A 202 38.20 -17.31 0.25
CA ALA A 202 37.53 -16.01 0.23
C ALA A 202 36.70 -15.80 -1.04
N LYS A 203 37.22 -16.19 -2.22
CA LYS A 203 36.48 -16.14 -3.50
C LYS A 203 35.24 -17.03 -3.47
N ARG A 204 35.33 -18.25 -2.94
CA ARG A 204 34.19 -19.16 -2.81
C ARG A 204 33.13 -18.60 -1.87
N ALA A 205 33.53 -18.07 -0.72
CA ALA A 205 32.62 -17.42 0.23
C ALA A 205 31.93 -16.20 -0.40
N ALA A 206 32.69 -15.36 -1.13
CA ALA A 206 32.12 -14.22 -1.85
C ALA A 206 31.08 -14.66 -2.89
N ALA A 207 31.37 -15.72 -3.66
CA ALA A 207 30.43 -16.27 -4.63
C ALA A 207 29.14 -16.81 -3.99
N GLN A 208 29.24 -17.44 -2.82
CA GLN A 208 28.06 -17.89 -2.06
C GLN A 208 27.22 -16.71 -1.58
N LEU A 209 27.87 -15.65 -1.09
CA LEU A 209 27.17 -14.43 -0.66
C LEU A 209 26.47 -13.73 -1.83
N THR A 210 27.09 -13.66 -3.01
CA THR A 210 26.45 -13.09 -4.20
C THR A 210 25.20 -13.87 -4.59
N LEU A 211 25.26 -15.21 -4.59
CA LEU A 211 24.09 -16.05 -4.87
C LEU A 211 22.96 -15.82 -3.86
N ARG A 212 23.30 -15.71 -2.56
CA ARG A 212 22.32 -15.41 -1.52
C ARG A 212 21.68 -14.03 -1.69
N LEU A 213 22.47 -13.02 -2.04
CA LEU A 213 21.95 -11.68 -2.30
C LEU A 213 21.02 -11.67 -3.51
N ASP A 214 21.35 -12.40 -4.57
CA ASP A 214 20.50 -12.48 -5.77
C ASP A 214 19.18 -13.24 -5.49
N ALA A 215 19.22 -14.29 -4.67
CA ALA A 215 18.01 -14.96 -4.18
C ALA A 215 17.12 -14.00 -3.38
N LEU A 216 17.69 -13.26 -2.41
CA LEU A 216 16.96 -12.26 -1.62
C LEU A 216 16.40 -11.13 -2.48
N ARG A 217 17.12 -10.69 -3.52
CA ARG A 217 16.62 -9.70 -4.48
C ARG A 217 15.44 -10.24 -5.29
N ALA A 218 15.50 -11.50 -5.72
CA ALA A 218 14.39 -12.13 -6.44
C ALA A 218 13.15 -12.26 -5.55
N GLU A 219 13.31 -12.67 -4.29
CA GLU A 219 12.22 -12.67 -3.29
C GLU A 219 11.67 -11.27 -3.04
N GLY A 220 12.55 -10.27 -2.93
CA GLY A 220 12.17 -8.87 -2.77
C GLY A 220 11.26 -8.39 -3.90
N ARG A 221 11.66 -8.63 -5.15
CA ARG A 221 10.83 -8.34 -6.34
C ARG A 221 9.51 -9.10 -6.33
N GLY A 222 9.51 -10.36 -5.91
CA GLY A 222 8.29 -11.16 -5.80
C GLY A 222 7.31 -10.63 -4.75
N ARG A 223 7.82 -10.09 -3.62
CA ARG A 223 6.98 -9.44 -2.61
C ARG A 223 6.49 -8.07 -3.08
N GLU A 224 7.31 -7.32 -3.80
CA GLU A 224 6.93 -6.02 -4.37
C GLU A 224 5.76 -6.16 -5.35
N THR A 225 5.81 -7.11 -6.27
CA THR A 225 4.69 -7.37 -7.20
C THR A 225 3.41 -7.82 -6.47
N GLN A 226 3.54 -8.61 -5.40
CA GLN A 226 2.39 -8.98 -4.56
C GLN A 226 1.80 -7.77 -3.82
N LEU A 227 2.64 -6.85 -3.36
CA LEU A 227 2.18 -5.60 -2.74
C LEU A 227 1.46 -4.74 -3.77
N GLU A 228 2.03 -4.56 -4.96
CA GLU A 228 1.38 -3.82 -6.05
C GLU A 228 0.01 -4.40 -6.39
N LEU A 229 -0.08 -5.73 -6.55
CA LEU A 229 -1.36 -6.41 -6.81
C LEU A 229 -2.39 -6.13 -5.70
N ARG A 230 -2.00 -6.30 -4.43
CA ARG A 230 -2.89 -6.03 -3.28
C ARG A 230 -3.30 -4.56 -3.19
N THR A 231 -2.41 -3.63 -3.53
CA THR A 231 -2.75 -2.20 -3.56
C THR A 231 -3.73 -1.88 -4.69
N ALA A 232 -3.63 -2.52 -5.85
CA ALA A 232 -4.60 -2.40 -6.92
C ALA A 232 -5.97 -2.95 -6.48
N GLU A 233 -6.02 -4.16 -5.92
CA GLU A 233 -7.26 -4.76 -5.39
C GLU A 233 -7.92 -3.88 -4.31
N ALA A 234 -7.12 -3.29 -3.41
CA ALA A 234 -7.63 -2.39 -2.38
C ALA A 234 -8.23 -1.11 -2.99
N ARG A 235 -7.60 -0.56 -4.04
CA ARG A 235 -8.14 0.60 -4.77
C ARG A 235 -9.45 0.25 -5.47
N ASP A 236 -9.54 -0.90 -6.12
CA ASP A 236 -10.75 -1.33 -6.81
C ASP A 236 -11.90 -1.54 -5.83
N ARG A 237 -11.66 -2.22 -4.70
CA ARG A 237 -12.65 -2.37 -3.62
C ARG A 237 -13.09 -1.03 -3.04
N ALA A 238 -12.17 -0.07 -2.88
CA ALA A 238 -12.51 1.26 -2.42
C ALA A 238 -13.40 2.01 -3.44
N GLN A 239 -13.15 1.83 -4.75
CA GLN A 239 -14.02 2.39 -5.79
C GLN A 239 -15.40 1.73 -5.80
N GLU A 240 -15.48 0.41 -5.64
CA GLU A 240 -16.74 -0.32 -5.53
C GLU A 240 -17.56 0.14 -4.32
N ALA A 241 -16.92 0.30 -3.15
CA ALA A 241 -17.57 0.83 -1.96
C ALA A 241 -18.10 2.27 -2.18
N ARG A 242 -17.33 3.13 -2.87
CA ARG A 242 -17.79 4.47 -3.26
C ARG A 242 -19.00 4.42 -4.20
N ARG A 243 -19.00 3.51 -5.18
CA ARG A 243 -20.14 3.32 -6.08
C ARG A 243 -21.36 2.78 -5.34
N ALA A 244 -21.18 1.85 -4.42
CA ALA A 244 -22.25 1.30 -3.61
C ALA A 244 -22.88 2.36 -2.69
N THR A 245 -22.06 3.14 -1.99
CA THR A 245 -22.54 4.25 -1.15
C THR A 245 -23.26 5.32 -1.95
N ALA A 246 -22.79 5.64 -3.15
CA ALA A 246 -23.50 6.56 -4.06
C ALA A 246 -24.88 6.00 -4.49
N ARG A 247 -24.97 4.71 -4.82
CA ARG A 247 -26.24 4.05 -5.14
C ARG A 247 -27.20 4.04 -3.95
N MET A 248 -26.69 3.77 -2.74
CA MET A 248 -27.48 3.81 -1.51
C MET A 248 -28.07 5.19 -1.27
N ARG A 249 -27.26 6.25 -1.36
CA ARG A 249 -27.75 7.65 -1.23
C ARG A 249 -28.82 7.98 -2.25
N LYS A 250 -28.61 7.60 -3.52
CA LYS A 250 -29.60 7.81 -4.57
C LYS A 250 -30.91 7.07 -4.28
N ALA A 251 -30.84 5.82 -3.84
CA ALA A 251 -32.02 5.05 -3.46
C ALA A 251 -32.75 5.65 -2.24
N GLU A 252 -32.03 6.21 -1.28
CA GLU A 252 -32.61 6.94 -0.14
C GLU A 252 -33.33 8.21 -0.60
N GLU A 253 -32.74 8.98 -1.52
CA GLU A 253 -33.36 10.16 -2.12
C GLU A 253 -34.66 9.79 -2.88
N GLU A 254 -34.60 8.78 -3.74
CA GLU A 254 -35.77 8.25 -4.47
C GLU A 254 -36.87 7.75 -3.50
N ALA A 255 -36.49 7.06 -2.43
CA ALA A 255 -37.44 6.59 -1.42
C ALA A 255 -38.08 7.77 -0.65
N GLN A 256 -37.34 8.84 -0.38
CA GLN A 256 -37.89 10.05 0.23
C GLN A 256 -38.85 10.78 -0.72
N GLU A 257 -38.52 10.86 -2.01
CA GLU A 257 -39.38 11.45 -3.03
C GLU A 257 -40.70 10.67 -3.16
N ALA A 258 -40.62 9.34 -3.32
CA ALA A 258 -41.79 8.47 -3.37
C ALA A 258 -42.66 8.58 -2.11
N ARG A 259 -42.07 8.79 -0.93
CA ARG A 259 -42.82 9.04 0.32
C ARG A 259 -43.58 10.37 0.28
N ARG A 260 -42.97 11.42 -0.28
CA ARG A 260 -43.63 12.74 -0.42
C ARG A 260 -44.78 12.65 -1.43
N GLU A 261 -44.57 11.98 -2.56
CA GLU A 261 -45.62 11.76 -3.56
C GLU A 261 -46.78 10.94 -2.98
N ASN A 262 -46.50 9.84 -2.28
CA ASN A 262 -47.54 9.03 -1.63
C ASN A 262 -48.32 9.84 -0.58
N ALA A 263 -47.65 10.72 0.18
CA ALA A 263 -48.34 11.60 1.12
C ALA A 263 -49.26 12.61 0.39
N GLY A 264 -48.81 13.16 -0.74
CA GLY A 264 -49.61 14.03 -1.60
C GLY A 264 -50.85 13.31 -2.15
N LEU A 265 -50.66 12.13 -2.74
CA LEU A 265 -51.76 11.30 -3.26
C LEU A 265 -52.73 10.87 -2.16
N ALA A 266 -52.25 10.53 -0.97
CA ALA A 266 -53.11 10.20 0.17
C ALA A 266 -54.00 11.40 0.58
N TRP A 267 -53.43 12.60 0.58
CA TRP A 267 -54.19 13.83 0.84
C TRP A 267 -55.23 14.12 -0.25
N GLU A 268 -54.87 13.94 -1.52
CA GLU A 268 -55.81 14.11 -2.65
C GLU A 268 -56.96 13.10 -2.59
N LEU A 269 -56.67 11.84 -2.25
CA LEU A 269 -57.68 10.80 -2.06
C LEU A 269 -58.64 11.16 -0.93
N GLU A 270 -58.14 11.64 0.21
CA GLU A 270 -58.98 12.05 1.33
C GLU A 270 -59.85 13.25 0.96
N ARG A 271 -59.29 14.23 0.24
CA ARG A 271 -60.04 15.37 -0.30
C ARG A 271 -61.17 14.93 -1.23
N LEU A 272 -60.87 14.01 -2.17
CA LEU A 272 -61.86 13.51 -3.13
C LEU A 272 -62.95 12.68 -2.44
N LYS A 273 -62.61 11.84 -1.45
CA LYS A 273 -63.60 11.14 -0.62
C LYS A 273 -64.52 12.13 0.10
N GLY A 274 -63.97 13.17 0.72
CA GLY A 274 -64.76 14.21 1.35
C GLY A 274 -65.70 14.94 0.38
N GLN A 275 -65.24 15.20 -0.85
CA GLN A 275 -66.08 15.79 -1.92
C GLN A 275 -67.21 14.82 -2.33
N GLN A 276 -66.89 13.55 -2.57
CA GLN A 276 -67.86 12.52 -2.92
C GLN A 276 -68.93 12.34 -1.84
N GLU A 277 -68.53 12.33 -0.57
CA GLU A 277 -69.48 12.25 0.55
C GLU A 277 -70.40 13.47 0.61
N ALA A 278 -69.86 14.67 0.41
CA ALA A 278 -70.66 15.91 0.37
C ALA A 278 -71.64 15.93 -0.80
N GLU A 279 -71.21 15.48 -1.99
CA GLU A 279 -72.08 15.33 -3.16
C GLU A 279 -73.16 14.27 -2.93
N GLY A 280 -72.81 13.12 -2.35
CA GLY A 280 -73.75 12.07 -1.97
C GLY A 280 -74.82 12.58 -0.99
N ARG A 281 -74.44 13.37 0.01
CA ARG A 281 -75.38 14.03 0.93
C ARG A 281 -76.32 14.99 0.20
N ARG A 282 -75.78 15.85 -0.69
CA ARG A 282 -76.59 16.77 -1.51
C ARG A 282 -77.58 16.04 -2.40
N GLN A 283 -77.16 14.94 -3.03
CA GLN A 283 -78.05 14.11 -3.86
C GLN A 283 -79.14 13.44 -3.02
N ALA A 284 -78.80 12.91 -1.83
CA ALA A 284 -79.78 12.32 -0.93
C ALA A 284 -80.80 13.35 -0.42
N GLU A 285 -80.36 14.56 -0.08
CA GLU A 285 -81.24 15.66 0.29
C GLU A 285 -82.15 16.09 -0.87
N ALA A 286 -81.61 16.22 -2.08
CA ALA A 286 -82.40 16.53 -3.27
C ALA A 286 -83.47 15.45 -3.53
N ALA A 287 -83.09 14.17 -3.52
CA ALA A 287 -84.02 13.05 -3.68
C ALA A 287 -85.09 13.04 -2.58
N ARG A 288 -84.71 13.36 -1.33
CA ARG A 288 -85.66 13.49 -0.23
C ARG A 288 -86.67 14.61 -0.48
N VAL A 289 -86.21 15.81 -0.84
CA VAL A 289 -87.09 16.96 -1.15
C VAL A 289 -88.02 16.65 -2.33
N GLU A 290 -87.51 16.02 -3.40
CA GLU A 290 -88.31 15.58 -4.53
C GLU A 290 -89.37 14.55 -4.12
N SER A 291 -89.00 13.58 -3.28
CA SER A 291 -89.94 12.57 -2.76
C SER A 291 -91.02 13.18 -1.87
N GLU A 292 -90.66 14.13 -0.99
CA GLU A 292 -91.59 14.87 -0.14
C GLU A 292 -92.55 15.71 -1.01
N ALA A 293 -92.04 16.37 -2.05
CA ALA A 293 -92.86 17.12 -3.00
C ALA A 293 -93.82 16.20 -3.78
N ALA A 294 -93.37 15.02 -4.21
CA ALA A 294 -94.21 14.03 -4.90
C ALA A 294 -95.31 13.48 -3.96
N LEU A 295 -94.97 13.17 -2.70
CA LEU A 295 -95.94 12.76 -1.69
C LEU A 295 -97.01 13.84 -1.44
N GLN A 296 -96.61 15.11 -1.34
CA GLN A 296 -97.56 16.21 -1.20
C GLN A 296 -98.48 16.35 -2.42
N ARG A 297 -97.97 16.16 -3.65
CA ARG A 297 -98.80 16.17 -4.87
C ARG A 297 -99.82 15.03 -4.85
N LEU A 298 -99.38 13.81 -4.57
CA LEU A 298 -100.26 12.65 -4.45
C LEU A 298 -101.32 12.83 -3.35
N GLN A 299 -100.95 13.41 -2.21
CA GLN A 299 -101.92 13.72 -1.15
C GLN A 299 -102.98 14.73 -1.61
N ARG A 300 -102.59 15.77 -2.35
CA ARG A 300 -103.54 16.72 -2.95
C ARG A 300 -104.44 16.04 -3.96
N GLU A 301 -103.89 15.22 -4.86
CA GLU A 301 -104.65 14.45 -5.84
C GLU A 301 -105.65 13.50 -5.16
N VAL A 302 -105.22 12.74 -4.14
CA VAL A 302 -106.11 11.90 -3.33
C VAL A 302 -107.21 12.73 -2.66
N GLY A 303 -106.88 13.92 -2.14
CA GLY A 303 -107.86 14.84 -1.58
C GLY A 303 -108.91 15.29 -2.60
N VAL A 304 -108.47 15.65 -3.82
CA VAL A 304 -109.35 16.02 -4.94
C VAL A 304 -110.24 14.85 -5.33
N VAL A 305 -109.67 13.66 -5.57
CA VAL A 305 -110.43 12.45 -5.94
C VAL A 305 -111.43 12.05 -4.85
N ARG A 306 -111.07 12.19 -3.56
CA ARG A 306 -112.01 11.98 -2.45
C ARG A 306 -113.17 12.97 -2.49
N GLY A 307 -112.88 14.25 -2.73
CA GLY A 307 -113.91 15.28 -2.89
C GLY A 307 -114.83 15.01 -4.09
N GLU A 308 -114.27 14.59 -5.22
CA GLU A 308 -115.01 14.18 -6.41
C GLU A 308 -115.90 12.96 -6.11
N LEU A 309 -115.38 11.93 -5.44
CA LEU A 309 -116.14 10.74 -5.04
C LEU A 309 -117.29 11.09 -4.08
N GLU A 310 -117.06 11.99 -3.13
CA GLU A 310 -118.10 12.46 -2.21
C GLU A 310 -119.18 13.27 -2.95
N ALA A 311 -118.78 14.16 -3.87
CA ALA A 311 -119.71 14.90 -4.71
C ALA A 311 -120.54 13.96 -5.60
N GLU A 312 -119.91 12.92 -6.17
CA GLU A 312 -120.58 11.89 -6.96
C GLU A 312 -121.55 11.08 -6.09
N ARG A 313 -121.16 10.66 -4.87
CA ARG A 313 -122.06 10.00 -3.91
C ARG A 313 -123.25 10.88 -3.53
N GLN A 314 -123.03 12.18 -3.31
CA GLN A 314 -124.12 13.13 -3.04
C GLN A 314 -125.03 13.31 -4.26
N SER A 315 -124.46 13.36 -5.46
CA SER A 315 -125.23 13.38 -6.71
C SER A 315 -126.05 12.09 -6.89
N HIS A 316 -125.45 10.93 -6.60
CA HIS A 316 -126.09 9.63 -6.70
C HIS A 316 -127.22 9.46 -5.66
N THR A 317 -127.02 9.87 -4.41
CA THR A 317 -128.08 9.85 -3.38
C THR A 317 -129.25 10.77 -3.76
N ARG A 318 -128.98 11.97 -4.31
CA ARG A 318 -130.03 12.84 -4.90
C ARG A 318 -130.75 12.15 -6.06
N SER A 319 -129.99 11.48 -6.93
CA SER A 319 -130.52 10.76 -8.09
C SER A 319 -131.35 9.54 -7.67
N GLN A 320 -130.90 8.79 -6.66
CA GLN A 320 -131.65 7.70 -6.04
C GLN A 320 -132.92 8.21 -5.38
N ALA A 321 -132.88 9.31 -4.62
CA ALA A 321 -134.06 9.92 -4.03
C ALA A 321 -135.07 10.36 -5.11
N ALA A 322 -134.59 10.90 -6.24
CA ALA A 322 -135.43 11.23 -7.39
C ALA A 322 -136.04 9.97 -8.04
N LEU A 323 -135.25 8.90 -8.21
CA LEU A 323 -135.73 7.61 -8.71
C LEU A 323 -136.71 6.95 -7.74
N GLU A 324 -136.54 7.08 -6.43
CA GLU A 324 -137.50 6.62 -5.42
C GLU A 324 -138.79 7.42 -5.46
N LEU A 325 -138.70 8.74 -5.68
CA LEU A 325 -139.86 9.60 -5.91
C LEU A 325 -140.63 9.16 -7.15
N LEU A 326 -139.92 8.86 -8.25
CA LEU A 326 -140.51 8.28 -9.46
C LEU A 326 -141.08 6.88 -9.18
N ARG A 327 -140.36 5.99 -8.49
CA ARG A 327 -140.87 4.67 -8.11
C ARG A 327 -142.12 4.78 -7.26
N ARG A 328 -142.18 5.68 -6.26
CA ARG A 328 -143.39 5.96 -5.46
C ARG A 328 -144.52 6.53 -6.30
N HIS A 329 -144.22 7.37 -7.29
CA HIS A 329 -145.20 7.89 -8.24
C HIS A 329 -145.77 6.77 -9.13
N PHE A 330 -144.95 5.80 -9.54
CA PHE A 330 -145.35 4.67 -10.37
C PHE A 330 -145.89 3.46 -9.58
N THR A 331 -145.54 3.27 -8.30
CA THR A 331 -146.11 2.24 -7.40
C THR A 331 -147.36 2.73 -6.66
N GLY A 332 -147.59 4.05 -6.60
CA GLY A 332 -148.88 4.66 -6.23
C GLY A 332 -149.95 4.54 -7.31
N HIS A 333 -149.61 3.98 -8.47
CA HIS A 333 -150.55 3.52 -9.48
C HIS A 333 -150.58 1.99 -9.50
N PRO A 334 -151.75 1.34 -9.33
CA PRO A 334 -151.85 -0.09 -9.59
C PRO A 334 -151.75 -0.29 -11.10
N SER A 335 -150.67 -0.91 -11.56
CA SER A 335 -150.66 -1.53 -12.88
C SER A 335 -150.05 -2.91 -12.74
N GLU A 336 -150.94 -3.87 -12.93
CA GLU A 336 -150.68 -5.29 -13.07
C GLU A 336 -149.57 -5.51 -14.11
N ASP A 337 -148.60 -6.38 -13.79
CA ASP A 337 -148.34 -7.65 -14.47
C ASP A 337 -146.85 -8.08 -14.47
N ASN A 338 -146.65 -9.40 -14.51
CA ASN A 338 -145.43 -10.15 -14.89
C ASN A 338 -144.26 -10.41 -13.90
N ARG A 339 -144.36 -11.56 -13.24
CA ARG A 339 -143.56 -12.81 -13.43
C ARG A 339 -142.03 -12.72 -13.66
N HIS A 340 -141.32 -13.33 -12.71
CA HIS A 340 -140.18 -14.28 -12.84
C HIS A 340 -138.94 -13.90 -13.67
N PHE A 341 -137.80 -13.69 -12.98
CA PHE A 341 -136.51 -14.24 -13.44
C PHE A 341 -135.53 -14.42 -12.26
N THR A 342 -134.83 -15.56 -12.26
CA THR A 342 -134.03 -16.16 -11.17
C THR A 342 -132.54 -16.16 -11.48
N GLY A 343 -131.69 -15.95 -10.45
CA GLY A 343 -130.29 -16.45 -10.34
C GLY A 343 -129.26 -15.85 -11.32
N HIS A 344 -127.95 -15.76 -11.07
CA HIS A 344 -127.02 -16.21 -10.03
C HIS A 344 -125.69 -15.40 -10.24
N PRO A 345 -124.78 -15.28 -9.26
CA PRO A 345 -123.51 -14.57 -9.40
C PRO A 345 -122.30 -15.52 -9.60
N SER A 346 -121.38 -15.13 -10.47
CA SER A 346 -120.01 -15.68 -10.58
C SER A 346 -119.09 -14.48 -10.82
N GLY A 347 -118.09 -14.11 -10.01
CA GLY A 347 -117.22 -14.94 -9.21
C GLY A 347 -116.11 -15.50 -10.11
N GLU A 348 -114.97 -14.81 -10.20
CA GLU A 348 -113.59 -15.36 -10.27
C GLU A 348 -112.60 -14.27 -10.75
N ASN A 349 -111.69 -13.79 -9.91
CA ASN A 349 -110.39 -14.38 -9.52
C ASN A 349 -109.25 -13.92 -10.45
N ARG A 350 -108.35 -13.07 -9.95
CA ARG A 350 -107.01 -12.86 -10.51
C ARG A 350 -105.98 -13.22 -9.45
N GLN A 351 -105.44 -14.43 -9.61
CA GLN A 351 -104.14 -14.88 -9.09
C GLN A 351 -103.04 -13.91 -9.59
N SER A 352 -102.16 -13.43 -8.71
CA SER A 352 -100.90 -14.06 -8.28
C SER A 352 -99.95 -14.40 -9.42
N ASN A 353 -98.84 -13.64 -9.51
CA ASN A 353 -97.44 -14.12 -9.53
C ASN A 353 -96.54 -12.91 -9.86
N ALA A 354 -95.67 -12.46 -8.96
CA ALA A 354 -94.45 -13.12 -8.48
C ALA A 354 -93.34 -13.20 -9.54
N ASP A 355 -92.26 -12.49 -9.21
CA ASP A 355 -90.84 -12.72 -9.49
C ASP A 355 -90.27 -12.58 -10.91
N ARG A 356 -89.31 -11.65 -11.02
CA ARG A 356 -87.97 -11.84 -11.62
C ARG A 356 -87.08 -10.65 -11.27
N ILE A 357 -86.20 -10.80 -10.27
CA ILE A 357 -84.76 -11.09 -10.42
C ILE A 357 -84.03 -10.04 -11.28
N SER A 358 -83.15 -9.28 -10.64
CA SER A 358 -81.74 -9.14 -11.07
C SER A 358 -80.93 -8.42 -10.00
N TYR A 359 -80.11 -9.19 -9.29
CA TYR A 359 -78.92 -8.72 -8.60
C TYR A 359 -77.91 -8.21 -9.63
N ILE A 360 -77.35 -7.01 -9.40
CA ILE A 360 -75.92 -6.71 -9.58
C ILE A 360 -75.50 -5.91 -8.35
#